data_AF-A0A950Y811-F1
#
_entry.id   AF-A0A950Y811-F1
#
_cell.length_a   1.000
_cell.length_b   1.000
_cell.length_c   1.000
_cell.angle_alpha   90.00
_cell.angle_beta   90.00
_cell.angle_gamma   90.00
#
_symmetry.space_group_name_H-M   'P 1'
#
loop_
_entity.id
_entity.type
_entity.pdbx_description
1 polymer ?
#
loop_
_entity_poly.entity_id
_entity_poly.type
_entity_poly.pdbx_seq_one_letter_code
_entity_poly.pdbx_strand_id
1 'polypeptide(L)'
;MPGLELPTQTGAGDVFEHAQKSLSGKRIALVGFSDADSGELARIVAEANAFTRSLSAETGPSADVLKPFELILVNVESAKGTLWASTEEAADAMHRCVAVGSAVALLNLAVTPSVPYREFCIWPASAEGLLLRCVLALRSSGHAGSRPVPLNSTVVLADDDASITALVRLALQRNGMTCETASNGGEALKLIQQLRPGAVVLDVGMPDMDGFEVLSRIRSTPELAQTGVILLTGCEQETDILRG
;
A
#
# COMPACT_ATOMS: atom_id res chain seq x y z
N MET A 1 -13.35 -41.30 -0.91
CA MET A 1 -12.93 -40.16 -0.06
C MET A 1 -11.59 -39.67 -0.58
N PRO A 2 -11.54 -38.66 -1.47
CA PRO A 2 -10.30 -37.96 -1.74
C PRO A 2 -10.10 -36.86 -0.68
N GLY A 3 -8.91 -36.83 -0.08
CA GLY A 3 -8.54 -35.87 0.95
C GLY A 3 -8.55 -34.44 0.41
N LEU A 4 -9.21 -33.56 1.15
CA LEU A 4 -9.07 -32.12 0.99
C LEU A 4 -7.67 -31.74 1.50
N GLU A 5 -6.70 -31.58 0.60
CA GLU A 5 -5.46 -30.88 0.94
C GLU A 5 -5.82 -29.40 1.17
N LEU A 6 -5.63 -28.93 2.41
CA LEU A 6 -5.72 -27.52 2.75
C LEU A 6 -4.59 -26.77 2.04
N PRO A 7 -4.84 -25.60 1.43
CA PRO A 7 -3.78 -24.81 0.82
C PRO A 7 -2.76 -24.42 1.90
N THR A 8 -1.49 -24.70 1.61
CA THR A 8 -0.34 -24.32 2.42
C THR A 8 -0.36 -22.82 2.68
N GLN A 9 -0.24 -22.44 3.96
CA GLN A 9 -0.11 -21.06 4.38
C GLN A 9 1.09 -20.41 3.65
N THR A 10 0.83 -19.40 2.84
CA THR A 10 1.86 -18.58 2.19
C THR A 10 2.57 -17.78 3.27
N GLY A 11 3.81 -18.12 3.59
CA GLY A 11 4.60 -17.42 4.61
C GLY A 11 5.14 -16.08 4.10
N ALA A 12 5.57 -15.19 4.99
CA ALA A 12 6.24 -13.93 4.63
C ALA A 12 7.46 -14.14 3.70
N GLY A 13 8.17 -15.27 3.87
CA GLY A 13 9.27 -15.69 2.99
C GLY A 13 8.87 -15.93 1.53
N ASP A 14 7.68 -16.48 1.29
CA ASP A 14 7.18 -16.73 -0.08
C ASP A 14 6.88 -15.41 -0.81
N VAL A 15 6.40 -14.40 -0.08
CA VAL A 15 6.11 -13.07 -0.63
C VAL A 15 7.41 -12.38 -1.05
N PHE A 16 8.45 -12.47 -0.23
CA PHE A 16 9.74 -11.88 -0.53
C PHE A 16 10.43 -12.57 -1.71
N GLU A 17 10.47 -13.90 -1.75
CA GLU A 17 11.02 -14.66 -2.89
C GLU A 17 10.26 -14.35 -4.19
N HIS A 18 8.93 -14.28 -4.11
CA HIS A 18 8.11 -13.90 -5.26
C HIS A 18 8.42 -12.47 -5.72
N ALA A 19 8.66 -11.55 -4.78
CA ALA A 19 9.02 -10.17 -5.09
C ALA A 19 10.39 -10.08 -5.77
N GLN A 20 11.41 -10.78 -5.25
CA GLN A 20 12.73 -10.86 -5.86
C GLN A 20 12.66 -11.40 -7.28
N LYS A 21 11.93 -12.49 -7.50
CA LYS A 21 11.74 -13.06 -8.85
C LYS A 21 11.04 -12.09 -9.81
N SER A 22 10.06 -11.32 -9.32
CA SER A 22 9.29 -10.40 -10.16
C SER A 22 10.09 -9.16 -10.55
N LEU A 23 11.00 -8.72 -9.68
CA LEU A 23 11.82 -7.52 -9.86
C LEU A 23 13.16 -7.82 -10.54
N SER A 24 13.63 -9.07 -10.52
CA SER A 24 14.89 -9.46 -11.14
C SER A 24 15.01 -8.99 -12.59
N GLY A 25 16.10 -8.28 -12.87
CA GLY A 25 16.42 -7.71 -14.18
C GLY A 25 15.66 -6.43 -14.54
N LYS A 26 14.74 -5.94 -13.71
CA LYS A 26 13.99 -4.71 -13.96
C LYS A 26 14.83 -3.47 -13.71
N ARG A 27 14.57 -2.40 -14.48
CA ARG A 27 15.17 -1.09 -14.25
C ARG A 27 14.18 -0.19 -13.54
N ILE A 28 14.63 0.40 -12.44
CA ILE A 28 13.84 1.25 -11.56
C ILE A 28 14.46 2.66 -11.53
N ALA A 29 13.67 3.67 -11.87
CA ALA A 29 14.10 5.07 -11.74
C ALA A 29 13.87 5.56 -10.31
N LEU A 30 14.84 6.29 -9.74
CA LEU A 30 14.69 6.99 -8.47
C LEU A 30 14.62 8.49 -8.74
N VAL A 31 13.49 9.14 -8.51
CA VAL A 31 13.29 10.56 -8.85
C VAL A 31 13.18 11.41 -7.59
N GLY A 32 14.08 12.38 -7.45
CA GLY A 32 14.00 13.41 -6.39
C GLY A 32 14.46 12.96 -5.00
N PHE A 33 15.20 11.86 -4.91
CA PHE A 33 15.83 11.41 -3.66
C PHE A 33 17.17 12.11 -3.42
N SER A 34 17.57 12.22 -2.15
CA SER A 34 18.93 12.60 -1.78
C SER A 34 19.93 11.52 -2.22
N ASP A 35 21.23 11.82 -2.23
CA ASP A 35 22.27 10.81 -2.52
C ASP A 35 22.25 9.68 -1.48
N ALA A 36 21.99 10.01 -0.21
CA ALA A 36 21.90 9.03 0.87
C ALA A 36 20.69 8.10 0.69
N ASP A 37 19.49 8.66 0.46
CA ASP A 37 18.28 7.87 0.25
C ASP A 37 18.36 7.05 -1.04
N SER A 38 18.94 7.63 -2.10
CA SER A 38 19.19 6.91 -3.36
C SER A 38 20.09 5.69 -3.15
N GLY A 39 21.13 5.83 -2.32
CA GLY A 39 22.04 4.74 -1.98
C GLY A 39 21.33 3.61 -1.25
N GLU A 40 20.48 3.93 -0.26
CA GLU A 40 19.75 2.92 0.50
C GLU A 40 18.67 2.23 -0.33
N LEU A 41 17.90 2.98 -1.13
CA LEU A 41 16.94 2.42 -2.07
C LEU A 41 17.62 1.50 -3.10
N ALA A 42 18.77 1.92 -3.63
CA ALA A 42 19.55 1.09 -4.55
C ALA A 42 20.03 -0.20 -3.90
N ARG A 43 20.46 -0.14 -2.62
CA ARG A 43 20.87 -1.32 -1.85
C ARG A 43 19.74 -2.33 -1.72
N ILE A 44 18.56 -1.89 -1.28
CA ILE A 44 17.36 -2.73 -1.12
C ILE A 44 16.94 -3.35 -2.47
N VAL A 45 16.88 -2.54 -3.52
CA VAL A 45 16.48 -3.01 -4.86
C VAL A 45 17.48 -4.01 -5.45
N ALA A 46 18.78 -3.82 -5.17
CA ALA A 46 19.83 -4.75 -5.60
C ALA A 46 19.68 -6.15 -4.96
N GLU A 47 19.14 -6.26 -3.74
CA GLU A 47 18.81 -7.56 -3.11
C GLU A 47 17.80 -8.37 -3.94
N ALA A 48 16.98 -7.70 -4.75
CA ALA A 48 16.04 -8.31 -5.67
C ALA A 48 16.62 -8.53 -7.09
N ASN A 49 17.93 -8.37 -7.28
CA ASN A 49 18.61 -8.43 -8.58
C ASN A 49 18.03 -7.44 -9.62
N ALA A 50 17.56 -6.28 -9.16
CA ALA A 50 17.06 -5.20 -9.99
C ALA A 50 18.07 -4.04 -10.05
N PHE A 51 17.92 -3.16 -11.05
CA PHE A 51 18.85 -2.06 -11.31
C PHE A 51 18.19 -0.72 -11.04
N THR A 52 18.86 0.17 -10.31
CA THR A 52 18.37 1.53 -10.07
C THR A 52 19.16 2.57 -10.85
N ARG A 53 18.50 3.69 -11.17
CA ARG A 53 19.18 4.90 -11.64
C ARG A 53 18.52 6.14 -11.05
N SER A 54 19.31 6.98 -10.39
CA SER A 54 18.84 8.26 -9.86
C SER A 54 18.70 9.29 -10.98
N LEU A 55 17.57 10.00 -10.95
CA LEU A 55 17.21 11.06 -11.88
C LEU A 55 16.93 12.33 -11.08
N SER A 56 17.38 13.46 -11.64
CA SER A 56 17.09 14.77 -11.06
C SER A 56 15.61 15.11 -11.17
N ALA A 57 15.07 15.70 -10.10
CA ALA A 57 13.71 16.25 -10.08
C ALA A 57 13.68 17.75 -10.49
N GLU A 58 14.81 18.37 -10.83
CA GLU A 58 14.90 19.83 -11.01
C GLU A 58 13.98 20.39 -12.12
N THR A 59 13.85 19.66 -13.22
CA THR A 59 12.92 19.96 -14.33
C THR A 59 11.86 18.88 -14.52
N GLY A 60 11.92 17.82 -13.71
CA GLY A 60 11.26 16.54 -13.97
C GLY A 60 11.89 15.78 -15.14
N PRO A 61 11.94 14.43 -15.07
CA PRO A 61 12.35 13.62 -16.22
C PRO A 61 11.26 13.63 -17.29
N SER A 62 11.65 13.78 -18.56
CA SER A 62 10.72 13.66 -19.69
C SER A 62 10.27 12.21 -19.88
N ALA A 63 9.17 12.01 -20.60
CA ALA A 63 8.66 10.68 -20.93
C ALA A 63 9.74 9.78 -21.58
N ASP A 64 10.58 10.34 -22.45
CA ASP A 64 11.66 9.60 -23.12
C ASP A 64 12.73 9.10 -22.16
N VAL A 65 13.06 9.88 -21.12
CA VAL A 65 13.99 9.46 -20.07
C VAL A 65 13.37 8.35 -19.23
N LEU A 66 12.05 8.34 -19.05
CA LEU A 66 11.33 7.35 -18.24
C LEU A 66 10.99 6.05 -18.98
N LYS A 67 10.82 6.08 -20.31
CA LYS A 67 10.53 4.91 -21.17
C LYS A 67 11.35 3.66 -20.88
N PRO A 68 12.69 3.71 -20.67
CA PRO A 68 13.46 2.51 -20.41
C PRO A 68 13.16 1.88 -19.03
N PHE A 69 12.54 2.59 -18.10
CA PHE A 69 12.30 2.06 -16.76
C PHE A 69 10.96 1.34 -16.66
N GLU A 70 10.98 0.17 -16.04
CA GLU A 70 9.78 -0.63 -15.77
C GLU A 70 9.03 -0.15 -14.53
N LEU A 71 9.73 0.51 -13.61
CA LEU A 71 9.15 1.09 -12.40
C LEU A 71 9.81 2.45 -12.09
N ILE A 72 9.06 3.35 -11.47
CA ILE A 72 9.54 4.66 -11.06
C ILE A 72 9.19 4.88 -9.58
N LEU A 73 10.20 5.10 -8.75
CA LEU A 73 10.02 5.57 -7.37
C LEU A 73 10.14 7.10 -7.38
N VAL A 74 9.16 7.77 -6.77
CA VAL A 74 9.11 9.24 -6.75
C VAL A 74 9.12 9.72 -5.31
N ASN A 75 10.14 10.49 -4.94
CA ASN A 75 10.14 11.19 -3.66
C ASN A 75 9.14 12.35 -3.70
N VAL A 76 8.10 12.26 -2.87
CA VAL A 76 7.02 13.25 -2.83
C VAL A 76 7.39 14.50 -2.02
N GLU A 77 8.45 14.42 -1.21
CA GLU A 77 8.94 15.51 -0.34
C GLU A 77 10.01 16.39 -1.00
N SER A 78 10.47 16.03 -2.19
CA SER A 78 11.46 16.82 -2.91
C SER A 78 10.98 18.28 -3.07
N ALA A 79 11.87 19.25 -2.85
CA ALA A 79 11.55 20.69 -2.78
C ALA A 79 10.89 21.29 -4.05
N LYS A 80 10.92 20.56 -5.18
CA LYS A 80 10.26 20.91 -6.46
C LYS A 80 9.09 19.96 -6.82
N GLY A 81 8.75 19.05 -5.90
CA GLY A 81 7.52 18.26 -5.84
C GLY A 81 7.32 17.23 -6.96
N THR A 82 6.07 16.77 -7.05
CA THR A 82 5.53 15.91 -8.11
C THR A 82 4.95 16.72 -9.28
N LEU A 83 5.33 18.00 -9.43
CA LEU A 83 4.75 18.90 -10.43
C LEU A 83 4.89 18.35 -11.86
N TRP A 84 6.03 17.77 -12.16
CA TRP A 84 6.28 17.10 -13.44
C TRP A 84 5.37 15.88 -13.67
N ALA A 85 4.95 15.18 -12.60
CA ALA A 85 4.09 14.01 -12.67
C ALA A 85 2.65 14.35 -13.11
N SER A 86 2.26 15.63 -13.05
CA SER A 86 0.96 16.11 -13.52
C SER A 86 0.94 16.53 -15.00
N THR A 87 2.07 16.45 -15.70
CA THR A 87 2.15 16.69 -17.16
C THR A 87 1.56 15.51 -17.93
N GLU A 88 0.93 15.76 -19.09
CA GLU A 88 0.41 14.69 -19.96
C GLU A 88 1.51 13.69 -20.35
N GLU A 89 2.74 14.17 -20.53
CA GLU A 89 3.92 13.34 -20.84
C GLU A 89 4.26 12.37 -19.70
N ALA A 90 4.16 12.82 -18.44
CA ALA A 90 4.44 11.98 -17.28
C ALA A 90 3.26 11.07 -16.93
N ALA A 91 2.02 11.44 -17.27
CA ALA A 91 0.81 10.69 -16.98
C ALA A 91 0.86 9.25 -17.54
N ASP A 92 1.45 9.07 -18.73
CA ASP A 92 1.67 7.73 -19.32
C ASP A 92 2.66 6.89 -18.50
N ALA A 93 3.60 7.51 -17.77
CA ALA A 93 4.51 6.79 -16.88
C ALA A 93 3.92 6.56 -15.47
N MET A 94 2.88 7.29 -15.09
CA MET A 94 2.32 7.29 -13.72
C MET A 94 1.72 5.95 -13.29
N HIS A 95 1.23 5.13 -14.21
CA HIS A 95 0.69 3.80 -13.87
C HIS A 95 1.76 2.82 -13.34
N ARG A 96 3.05 3.16 -13.47
CA ARG A 96 4.22 2.40 -12.98
C ARG A 96 4.94 3.10 -11.83
N CYS A 97 4.30 4.09 -11.20
CA CYS A 97 4.91 4.89 -10.15
C CYS A 97 4.54 4.43 -8.74
N VAL A 98 5.53 4.43 -7.86
CA VAL A 98 5.35 4.34 -6.40
C VAL A 98 5.71 5.69 -5.81
N ALA A 99 4.77 6.29 -5.08
CA ALA A 99 5.01 7.48 -4.28
C ALA A 99 5.74 7.11 -3.00
N VAL A 100 6.87 7.76 -2.73
CA VAL A 100 7.73 7.46 -1.57
C VAL A 100 7.94 8.74 -0.76
N GLY A 101 7.79 8.66 0.56
CA GLY A 101 8.05 9.80 1.46
C GLY A 101 7.54 9.53 2.86
N SER A 102 7.67 10.49 3.76
CA SER A 102 7.14 10.42 5.11
C SER A 102 5.62 10.22 5.10
N ALA A 103 5.08 9.68 6.18
CA ALA A 103 3.63 9.55 6.35
C ALA A 103 2.96 10.90 6.09
N VAL A 104 3.38 11.98 6.77
CA VAL A 104 2.82 13.33 6.60
C VAL A 104 2.81 13.78 5.14
N ALA A 105 3.89 13.55 4.39
CA ALA A 105 3.98 13.99 3.01
C ALA A 105 3.09 13.21 2.05
N LEU A 106 3.01 11.88 2.21
CA LEU A 106 2.13 11.03 1.40
C LEU A 106 0.65 11.39 1.61
N LEU A 107 0.31 11.85 2.81
CA LEU A 107 -1.04 12.26 3.17
C LEU A 107 -1.42 13.60 2.57
N ASN A 108 -0.47 14.54 2.55
CA ASN A 108 -0.64 15.80 1.84
C ASN A 108 -0.74 15.58 0.32
N LEU A 109 -0.04 14.58 -0.22
CA LEU A 109 -0.17 14.17 -1.61
C LEU A 109 -1.57 13.61 -1.90
N ALA A 110 -2.09 12.79 -0.98
CA ALA A 110 -3.45 12.30 -1.04
C ALA A 110 -4.49 13.42 -0.94
N VAL A 111 -4.14 14.68 -0.63
CA VAL A 111 -5.06 15.83 -0.72
C VAL A 111 -5.05 16.47 -2.13
N THR A 112 -4.03 16.22 -2.95
CA THR A 112 -3.80 16.90 -4.24
C THR A 112 -4.41 16.11 -5.42
N PRO A 113 -5.30 16.69 -6.24
CA PRO A 113 -6.09 15.96 -7.24
C PRO A 113 -5.35 15.56 -8.53
N SER A 114 -4.07 15.89 -8.70
CA SER A 114 -3.42 15.90 -10.02
C SER A 114 -2.51 14.71 -10.34
N VAL A 115 -2.24 13.77 -9.42
CA VAL A 115 -1.35 12.64 -9.70
C VAL A 115 -1.94 11.30 -9.24
N PRO A 116 -2.24 10.36 -10.15
CA PRO A 116 -2.86 9.09 -9.82
C PRO A 116 -1.80 8.06 -9.39
N TYR A 117 -1.10 8.31 -8.28
CA TYR A 117 -0.24 7.28 -7.68
C TYR A 117 -1.10 6.10 -7.23
N ARG A 118 -0.72 4.89 -7.66
CA ARG A 118 -1.43 3.66 -7.29
C ARG A 118 -0.84 2.98 -6.06
N GLU A 119 0.46 3.17 -5.85
CA GLU A 119 1.20 2.57 -4.74
C GLU A 119 1.94 3.66 -3.96
N PHE A 120 1.98 3.46 -2.64
CA PHE A 120 2.60 4.40 -1.69
C PHE A 120 3.52 3.63 -0.74
N CYS A 121 4.70 4.19 -0.47
CA CYS A 121 5.69 3.63 0.44
C CYS A 121 6.12 4.71 1.43
N ILE A 122 5.78 4.49 2.71
CA ILE A 122 6.27 5.33 3.80
C ILE A 122 7.78 5.10 3.92
N TRP A 123 8.57 6.17 3.89
CA TRP A 123 10.03 6.12 3.96
C TRP A 123 10.54 6.79 5.25
N PRO A 124 11.53 6.20 5.94
CA PRO A 124 12.24 4.94 5.63
C PRO A 124 11.35 3.68 5.79
N ALA A 125 11.61 2.67 4.97
CA ALA A 125 10.87 1.39 4.95
C ALA A 125 11.80 0.18 5.15
N SER A 126 11.24 -0.95 5.58
CA SER A 126 11.92 -2.24 5.48
C SER A 126 12.11 -2.66 4.01
N ALA A 127 13.10 -3.52 3.75
CA ALA A 127 13.38 -4.04 2.41
C ALA A 127 12.16 -4.74 1.79
N GLU A 128 11.58 -5.69 2.53
CA GLU A 128 10.34 -6.38 2.16
C GLU A 128 9.21 -5.39 1.86
N GLY A 129 9.14 -4.35 2.72
CA GLY A 129 8.19 -3.28 2.62
C GLY A 129 8.24 -2.65 1.24
N LEU A 130 9.40 -2.09 0.88
CA LEU A 130 9.61 -1.45 -0.42
C LEU A 130 9.37 -2.40 -1.60
N LEU A 131 9.95 -3.61 -1.56
CA LEU A 131 9.88 -4.56 -2.68
C LEU A 131 8.44 -4.98 -2.98
N LEU A 132 7.59 -5.16 -1.95
CA LEU A 132 6.18 -5.48 -2.14
C LEU A 132 5.46 -4.38 -2.94
N ARG A 133 5.66 -3.11 -2.59
CA ARG A 133 5.02 -1.98 -3.30
C ARG A 133 5.50 -1.90 -4.75
N CYS A 134 6.78 -2.17 -4.98
CA CYS A 134 7.32 -2.26 -6.34
C CYS A 134 6.63 -3.35 -7.18
N VAL A 135 6.38 -4.53 -6.61
CA VAL A 135 5.70 -5.63 -7.29
C VAL A 135 4.24 -5.30 -7.59
N LEU A 136 3.53 -4.69 -6.63
CA LEU A 136 2.14 -4.30 -6.80
C LEU A 136 1.99 -3.26 -7.92
N ALA A 137 2.88 -2.26 -7.96
CA ALA A 137 2.91 -1.26 -9.03
C ALA A 137 3.12 -1.90 -10.40
N LEU A 138 4.03 -2.87 -10.53
CA LEU A 138 4.28 -3.60 -11.78
C LEU A 138 3.04 -4.38 -12.27
N ARG A 139 2.28 -5.00 -11.36
CA ARG A 139 1.07 -5.77 -11.67
C ARG A 139 -0.10 -4.89 -12.13
N SER A 140 -0.11 -3.62 -11.74
CA SER A 140 -1.19 -2.68 -12.08
C SER A 140 -1.21 -2.28 -13.56
N SER A 141 -0.16 -2.61 -14.32
CA SER A 141 -0.02 -2.36 -15.77
C SER A 141 -1.06 -3.07 -16.65
N GLY A 142 -1.90 -3.94 -16.07
CA GLY A 142 -2.88 -4.76 -16.81
C GLY A 142 -4.32 -4.25 -16.84
N HIS A 143 -4.73 -3.24 -16.06
CA HIS A 143 -6.13 -2.79 -16.06
C HIS A 143 -6.24 -1.26 -15.87
N ALA A 144 -6.38 -0.55 -16.99
CA ALA A 144 -7.01 0.77 -17.08
C ALA A 144 -8.54 0.64 -17.20
N GLY A 145 -9.11 -0.42 -16.63
CA GLY A 145 -10.53 -0.50 -16.32
C GLY A 145 -10.63 -0.26 -14.82
N SER A 146 -11.29 0.83 -14.44
CA SER A 146 -11.93 0.96 -13.13
C SER A 146 -12.60 -0.38 -12.80
N ARG A 147 -11.97 -1.19 -11.95
CA ARG A 147 -12.69 -2.32 -11.37
C ARG A 147 -13.84 -1.67 -10.62
N PRO A 148 -15.12 -1.97 -10.96
CA PRO A 148 -16.24 -1.41 -10.24
C PRO A 148 -15.95 -1.67 -8.76
N VAL A 149 -15.91 -0.60 -7.96
CA VAL A 149 -15.91 -0.76 -6.51
C VAL A 149 -17.11 -1.67 -6.24
N PRO A 150 -16.91 -2.87 -5.65
CA PRO A 150 -18.00 -3.82 -5.48
C PRO A 150 -19.17 -3.13 -4.75
N LEU A 151 -20.40 -3.53 -5.07
CA LEU A 151 -21.68 -2.91 -4.69
C LEU A 151 -21.86 -2.57 -3.20
N ASN A 152 -20.94 -2.99 -2.32
CA ASN A 152 -20.82 -2.47 -0.96
C ASN A 152 -19.45 -1.79 -0.75
N SER A 153 -19.37 -0.51 -1.15
CA SER A 153 -18.20 0.36 -1.01
C SER A 153 -17.90 0.79 0.43
N THR A 154 -18.59 0.20 1.42
CA THR A 154 -18.44 0.54 2.83
C THR A 154 -17.26 -0.22 3.42
N VAL A 155 -16.37 0.54 4.04
CA VAL A 155 -15.24 0.06 4.84
C VAL A 155 -15.49 0.45 6.30
N VAL A 156 -15.24 -0.48 7.22
CA VAL A 156 -15.14 -0.15 8.66
C VAL A 156 -13.67 -0.08 9.02
N LEU A 157 -13.24 1.02 9.62
CA LEU A 157 -11.88 1.21 10.13
C LEU A 157 -11.92 1.24 11.65
N ALA A 158 -11.14 0.39 12.31
CA ALA A 158 -11.00 0.37 13.76
C ALA A 158 -9.55 0.65 14.15
N ASP A 159 -9.32 1.75 14.84
CA ASP A 159 -8.01 2.18 15.34
C ASP A 159 -8.27 3.21 16.46
N ASP A 160 -7.55 3.12 17.58
CA ASP A 160 -7.76 4.02 18.72
C ASP A 160 -7.06 5.38 18.56
N ASP A 161 -6.15 5.52 17.59
CA ASP A 161 -5.54 6.79 17.21
C ASP A 161 -6.47 7.58 16.26
N ALA A 162 -7.04 8.66 16.79
CA ALA A 162 -7.89 9.60 16.05
C ALA A 162 -7.21 10.19 14.80
N SER A 163 -5.88 10.30 14.80
CA SER A 163 -5.09 10.80 13.68
C SER A 163 -5.04 9.77 12.56
N ILE A 164 -4.78 8.50 12.88
CA ILE A 164 -4.74 7.40 11.90
C ILE A 164 -6.14 7.16 11.32
N THR A 165 -7.17 7.16 12.15
CA THR A 165 -8.55 7.00 11.68
C THR A 165 -8.99 8.10 10.72
N ALA A 166 -8.74 9.37 11.06
CA ALA A 166 -9.05 10.50 10.19
C ALA A 166 -8.35 10.38 8.83
N LEU A 167 -7.14 9.84 8.85
CA LEU A 167 -6.27 9.75 7.71
C LEU A 167 -6.66 8.69 6.69
N VAL A 168 -6.81 7.47 7.18
CA VAL A 168 -7.23 6.33 6.37
C VAL A 168 -8.64 6.57 5.86
N ARG A 169 -9.52 7.17 6.67
CA ARG A 169 -10.87 7.59 6.22
C ARG A 169 -10.81 8.53 5.02
N LEU A 170 -9.95 9.56 5.07
CA LEU A 170 -9.78 10.51 3.96
C LEU A 170 -9.29 9.80 2.69
N ALA A 171 -8.32 8.89 2.82
CA ALA A 171 -7.79 8.12 1.69
C ALA A 171 -8.85 7.22 1.04
N LEU A 172 -9.67 6.54 1.85
CA LEU A 172 -10.76 5.68 1.38
C LEU A 172 -11.86 6.49 0.66
N GLN A 173 -12.27 7.63 1.24
CA GLN A 173 -13.28 8.50 0.65
C GLN A 173 -12.91 9.00 -0.74
N ARG A 174 -11.62 9.31 -0.98
CA ARG A 174 -11.14 9.72 -2.31
C ARG A 174 -11.21 8.63 -3.37
N ASN A 175 -11.18 7.38 -2.95
CA ASN A 175 -11.34 6.23 -3.83
C ASN A 175 -12.82 5.85 -4.04
N GLY A 176 -13.75 6.71 -3.65
CA GLY A 176 -15.20 6.50 -3.82
C GLY A 176 -15.80 5.49 -2.83
N MET A 177 -15.10 5.23 -1.72
CA MET A 177 -15.56 4.33 -0.66
C MET A 177 -16.18 5.12 0.50
N THR A 178 -17.21 4.56 1.13
CA THR A 178 -17.71 5.04 2.41
C THR A 178 -16.87 4.43 3.52
N CYS A 179 -16.53 5.20 4.55
CA CYS A 179 -15.69 4.72 5.64
C CYS A 179 -16.28 5.14 6.99
N GLU A 180 -16.67 4.14 7.79
CA GLU A 180 -17.14 4.29 9.16
C GLU A 180 -16.01 3.92 10.12
N THR A 181 -15.81 4.73 11.16
CA THR A 181 -14.67 4.59 12.08
C THR A 181 -15.14 4.10 13.44
N ALA A 182 -14.36 3.23 14.08
CA ALA A 182 -14.51 2.78 15.45
C ALA A 182 -13.22 3.02 16.23
N SER A 183 -13.31 3.35 17.52
CA SER A 183 -12.14 3.58 18.39
C SER A 183 -11.74 2.35 19.21
N ASN A 184 -12.44 1.22 19.08
CA ASN A 184 -12.15 -0.03 19.79
C ASN A 184 -12.84 -1.22 19.11
N GLY A 185 -12.40 -2.44 19.45
CA GLY A 185 -12.93 -3.67 18.85
C GLY A 185 -14.42 -3.93 19.10
N GLY A 186 -14.96 -3.50 20.25
CA GLY A 186 -16.38 -3.65 20.57
C GLY A 186 -17.29 -2.79 19.68
N GLU A 187 -16.91 -1.55 19.44
CA GLU A 187 -17.57 -0.64 18.49
C GLU A 187 -17.42 -1.14 17.05
N ALA A 188 -16.22 -1.60 16.69
CA ALA A 188 -15.95 -2.16 15.37
C ALA A 188 -16.91 -3.32 15.05
N LEU A 189 -17.05 -4.29 15.96
CA LEU A 189 -17.97 -5.43 15.78
C LEU A 189 -19.42 -5.00 15.61
N LYS A 190 -19.88 -3.99 16.35
CA LYS A 190 -21.24 -3.45 16.20
C LYS A 190 -21.44 -2.87 14.80
N LEU A 191 -20.51 -2.04 14.33
CA LEU A 191 -20.56 -1.45 13.00
C LEU A 191 -20.51 -2.52 11.91
N ILE A 192 -19.64 -3.52 12.06
CA ILE A 192 -19.51 -4.62 11.09
C ILE A 192 -20.81 -5.43 10.99
N GLN A 193 -21.45 -5.73 12.12
CA GLN A 193 -22.73 -6.45 12.14
C GLN A 193 -23.87 -5.64 11.51
N GLN A 194 -23.88 -4.32 11.74
CA GLN A 194 -24.92 -3.43 11.23
C GLN A 194 -24.77 -3.12 9.74
N LEU A 195 -23.55 -2.83 9.30
CA LEU A 195 -23.26 -2.31 7.96
C LEU A 195 -22.85 -3.40 6.98
N ARG A 196 -22.44 -4.57 7.49
CA ARG A 196 -21.93 -5.71 6.72
C ARG A 196 -20.94 -5.27 5.62
N PRO A 197 -19.87 -4.53 5.99
CA PRO A 197 -19.01 -3.84 5.04
C PRO A 197 -18.31 -4.81 4.08
N GLY A 198 -17.93 -4.30 2.91
CA GLY A 198 -17.15 -5.06 1.94
C GLY A 198 -15.72 -5.34 2.42
N ALA A 199 -15.16 -4.43 3.25
CA ALA A 199 -13.87 -4.60 3.88
C ALA A 199 -13.82 -3.99 5.28
N VAL A 200 -12.89 -4.46 6.10
CA VAL A 200 -12.58 -3.94 7.43
C VAL A 200 -11.08 -3.72 7.54
N VAL A 201 -10.68 -2.57 8.06
CA VAL A 201 -9.30 -2.26 8.44
C VAL A 201 -9.25 -2.25 9.97
N LEU A 202 -8.39 -3.08 10.56
CA LEU A 202 -8.32 -3.27 12.01
C LEU A 202 -6.91 -3.01 12.51
N ASP A 203 -6.74 -2.11 13.47
CA ASP A 203 -5.53 -2.06 14.27
C ASP A 203 -5.46 -3.26 15.23
N VAL A 204 -4.25 -3.77 15.42
CA VAL A 204 -3.95 -4.85 16.36
C VAL A 204 -3.72 -4.31 17.76
N GLY A 205 -3.20 -3.09 17.90
CA GLY A 205 -2.82 -2.45 19.16
C GLY A 205 -3.96 -1.90 20.02
N MET A 206 -5.23 -2.07 19.62
CA MET A 206 -6.37 -1.46 20.29
C MET A 206 -6.56 -1.93 21.75
N PRO A 207 -6.99 -1.04 22.67
CA PRO A 207 -7.33 -1.39 24.04
C PRO A 207 -8.60 -2.25 24.13
N ASP A 208 -8.69 -3.02 25.23
CA ASP A 208 -9.77 -3.96 25.60
C ASP A 208 -9.96 -5.18 24.70
N MET A 209 -10.02 -4.97 23.38
CA MET A 209 -10.22 -6.02 22.37
C MET A 209 -9.35 -5.73 21.16
N ASP A 210 -8.34 -6.58 20.95
CA ASP A 210 -7.39 -6.45 19.86
C ASP A 210 -8.00 -6.81 18.49
N GLY A 211 -7.33 -6.38 17.42
CA GLY A 211 -7.76 -6.64 16.04
C GLY A 211 -7.85 -8.13 15.68
N PHE A 212 -7.09 -9.00 16.36
CA PHE A 212 -7.15 -10.44 16.14
C PHE A 212 -8.43 -11.05 16.71
N GLU A 213 -8.89 -10.61 17.88
CA GLU A 213 -10.15 -11.07 18.47
C GLU A 213 -11.34 -10.63 17.60
N VAL A 214 -11.32 -9.40 17.09
CA VAL A 214 -12.32 -8.91 16.13
C VAL A 214 -12.32 -9.76 14.86
N LEU A 215 -11.15 -10.01 14.27
CA LEU A 215 -10.99 -10.89 13.10
C LEU A 215 -11.54 -12.29 13.36
N SER A 216 -11.22 -12.90 14.51
CA SER A 216 -11.71 -14.22 14.90
C SER A 216 -13.23 -14.29 14.93
N ARG A 217 -13.88 -13.25 15.48
CA ARG A 217 -15.35 -13.14 15.52
C ARG A 217 -15.97 -12.93 14.13
N ILE A 218 -15.34 -12.14 13.26
CA ILE A 218 -15.75 -12.01 11.85
C ILE A 218 -15.72 -13.38 11.16
N ARG A 219 -14.61 -14.12 11.27
CA ARG A 219 -14.44 -15.43 10.64
C ARG A 219 -15.35 -16.52 11.21
N SER A 220 -15.70 -16.42 12.49
CA SER A 220 -16.64 -17.31 13.16
C SER A 220 -18.11 -17.04 12.81
N THR A 221 -18.41 -15.92 12.13
CA THR A 221 -19.77 -15.53 11.75
C THR A 221 -20.00 -15.80 10.26
N PRO A 222 -20.85 -16.79 9.87
CA PRO A 222 -21.02 -17.18 8.46
C PRO A 222 -21.42 -16.03 7.53
N GLU A 223 -22.21 -15.09 8.04
CA GLU A 223 -22.70 -13.92 7.29
C GLU A 223 -21.61 -12.89 6.99
N LEU A 224 -20.51 -12.90 7.74
CA LEU A 224 -19.37 -11.99 7.62
C LEU A 224 -18.13 -12.66 7.02
N ALA A 225 -18.23 -13.95 6.68
CA ALA A 225 -17.09 -14.74 6.22
C ALA A 225 -16.46 -14.19 4.91
N GLN A 226 -17.27 -13.52 4.08
CA GLN A 226 -16.81 -12.90 2.82
C GLN A 226 -16.26 -11.48 2.99
N THR A 227 -16.36 -10.89 4.18
CA THR A 227 -15.80 -9.57 4.45
C THR A 227 -14.26 -9.63 4.34
N GLY A 228 -13.69 -8.76 3.52
CA GLY A 228 -12.24 -8.58 3.45
C GLY A 228 -11.73 -7.97 4.76
N VAL A 229 -10.62 -8.46 5.30
CA VAL A 229 -10.03 -7.90 6.52
C VAL A 229 -8.58 -7.57 6.25
N ILE A 230 -8.18 -6.35 6.59
CA ILE A 230 -6.81 -5.84 6.53
C ILE A 230 -6.41 -5.52 7.97
N LEU A 231 -5.35 -6.14 8.47
CA LEU A 231 -4.75 -5.75 9.74
C LEU A 231 -3.77 -4.59 9.47
N LEU A 232 -3.96 -3.48 10.17
CA LEU A 232 -3.12 -2.30 10.12
C LEU A 232 -2.27 -2.31 11.40
N THR A 233 -1.05 -2.83 11.35
CA THR A 233 -0.18 -2.88 12.54
C THR A 233 0.91 -1.83 12.44
N GLY A 234 1.09 -1.08 13.52
CA GLY A 234 2.25 -0.20 13.71
C GLY A 234 3.34 -0.91 14.51
N CYS A 235 3.92 -2.00 14.03
CA CYS A 235 5.05 -2.64 14.72
C CYS A 235 6.06 -3.28 13.74
N GLU A 236 7.31 -2.82 13.84
CA GLU A 236 8.51 -3.37 13.19
C GLU A 236 8.91 -4.76 13.75
N GLN A 237 8.03 -5.49 14.44
CA GLN A 237 8.37 -6.75 15.09
C GLN A 237 7.73 -7.96 14.41
N GLU A 238 8.62 -8.83 13.95
CA GLU A 238 8.40 -10.10 13.23
C GLU A 238 7.42 -11.07 13.92
N THR A 239 7.19 -10.90 15.23
CA THR A 239 6.27 -11.72 16.02
C THR A 239 4.78 -11.50 15.73
N ASP A 240 4.40 -10.33 15.21
CA ASP A 240 3.00 -10.02 14.91
C ASP A 240 2.57 -10.59 13.55
N ILE A 241 3.52 -10.73 12.62
CA ILE A 241 3.30 -11.32 11.28
C ILE A 241 3.00 -12.82 11.37
N LEU A 242 3.55 -13.52 12.37
CA LEU A 242 3.37 -14.97 12.54
C LEU A 242 2.01 -15.36 13.15
N ARG A 243 1.19 -14.39 13.58
CA ARG A 243 -0.11 -14.64 14.23
C ARG A 243 -1.32 -14.44 13.31
N GLY A 244 -1.16 -13.92 12.10
CA GLY A 244 -2.25 -13.81 11.14
C GLY A 244 -1.86 -13.25 9.78
#